data_AF-A0A378MEQ8-F1
#
_entry.id   AF-A0A378MEQ8-F1
#
_cell.length_a   1.000
_cell.length_b   1.000
_cell.length_c   1.000
_cell.angle_alpha   90.00
_cell.angle_beta   90.00
_cell.angle_gamma   90.00
#
_symmetry.space_group_name_H-M   'P 1'
#
loop_
_entity.id
_entity.type
_entity.pdbx_description
1 polymer ?
#
loop_
_entity_poly.entity_id
_entity_poly.type
_entity_poly.pdbx_seq_one_letter_code
_entity_poly.pdbx_strand_id
1 'polypeptide(L)'
;MLTIMIALIPALLWGCMPIVITKIGGTTRQQTMGITMGALLFALIALGFTAPSFSVGTLVIGFLTGCFWAVGQLFQLQSFKLIGVSKAMPISTGMQLVGTTLCGVILFHEWSETMQVVLGFTALALLIIGIFLTSYAEKKEDGADQLSKGLFVLAISSLGYISYVVIIQGFHINGWDAILPQAVGMVIGALLMTQKGVEKRFTGKTAWLMLPGFIWAAGNAAMLYANRLVGVATGFSLSQLGVVISTLGGIILLGEKKTKKEISFVIFGVILVVAGGIMIGITKQ
;
A
#
# COMPACT_ATOMS: atom_id res chain seq x y z
N MET A 1 3.03 15.11 21.94
CA MET A 1 1.70 15.09 21.27
C MET A 1 1.83 15.39 19.77
N LEU A 2 2.45 16.51 19.37
CA LEU A 2 2.65 16.89 17.95
C LEU A 2 3.35 15.80 17.12
N THR A 3 4.37 15.15 17.67
CA THR A 3 5.14 14.09 17.01
C THR A 3 4.29 12.89 16.60
N ILE A 4 3.37 12.48 17.47
CA ILE A 4 2.44 11.35 17.21
C ILE A 4 1.42 11.76 16.15
N MET A 5 0.93 13.00 16.19
CA MET A 5 0.00 13.50 15.17
C MET A 5 0.64 13.48 13.77
N ILE A 6 1.92 13.87 13.68
CA ILE A 6 2.67 13.82 12.41
C ILE A 6 2.83 12.38 11.92
N ALA A 7 3.14 11.44 12.83
CA ALA A 7 3.28 10.04 12.49
C ALA A 7 1.97 9.33 12.09
N LEU A 8 0.81 9.94 12.35
CA LEU A 8 -0.49 9.47 11.87
C LEU A 8 -0.86 10.00 10.47
N ILE A 9 -0.15 11.00 9.95
CA ILE A 9 -0.43 11.57 8.62
C ILE A 9 -0.36 10.51 7.51
N PRO A 10 0.65 9.60 7.47
CA PRO A 10 0.67 8.53 6.47
C PRO A 10 -0.56 7.62 6.53
N ALA A 11 -1.00 7.25 7.74
CA ALA A 11 -2.20 6.44 7.94
C ALA A 11 -3.44 7.12 7.37
N LEU A 12 -3.62 8.42 7.64
CA LEU A 12 -4.75 9.20 7.14
C LEU A 12 -4.72 9.27 5.60
N LEU A 13 -3.57 9.60 5.01
CA LEU A 13 -3.43 9.77 3.56
C LEU A 13 -3.63 8.43 2.82
N TRP A 14 -2.87 7.40 3.19
CA TRP A 14 -2.97 6.09 2.54
C TRP A 14 -4.30 5.39 2.84
N GLY A 15 -4.89 5.60 4.02
CA GLY A 15 -6.21 5.08 4.36
C GLY A 15 -7.34 5.73 3.57
N CYS A 16 -7.25 7.03 3.27
CA CYS A 16 -8.25 7.73 2.46
C CYS A 16 -8.12 7.43 0.96
N MET A 17 -6.90 7.18 0.48
CA MET A 17 -6.60 7.03 -0.95
C MET A 17 -7.49 6.01 -1.67
N PRO A 18 -7.67 4.76 -1.20
CA PRO A 18 -8.57 3.78 -1.84
C PRO A 18 -10.01 4.26 -1.98
N ILE A 19 -10.51 5.01 -0.99
CA ILE A 19 -11.86 5.56 -0.97
C ILE A 19 -11.98 6.63 -2.05
N VAL A 20 -11.02 7.55 -2.12
CA VAL A 20 -11.00 8.64 -3.13
C VAL A 20 -10.92 8.05 -4.54
N ILE A 21 -10.04 7.07 -4.77
CA ILE A 21 -9.89 6.42 -6.08
C ILE A 21 -11.20 5.76 -6.52
N THR A 22 -11.84 5.03 -5.61
CA THR A 22 -13.07 4.29 -5.94
C THR A 22 -14.25 5.24 -6.17
N LYS A 23 -14.31 6.34 -5.41
CA LYS A 23 -15.35 7.38 -5.56
C LYS A 23 -15.22 8.18 -6.86
N ILE A 24 -13.99 8.49 -7.30
CA ILE A 24 -13.77 9.09 -8.64
C ILE A 24 -14.10 8.07 -9.75
N GLY A 25 -13.79 6.79 -9.51
CA GLY A 25 -14.07 5.69 -10.42
C GLY A 25 -13.19 5.74 -11.67
N GLY A 26 -13.74 5.26 -12.79
CA GLY A 26 -13.00 5.14 -14.05
C GLY A 26 -12.39 3.75 -14.26
N THR A 27 -11.78 3.57 -15.43
CA THR A 27 -11.16 2.29 -15.77
C THR A 27 -9.86 2.10 -15.00
N THR A 28 -9.41 0.86 -14.83
CA THR A 28 -8.16 0.58 -14.09
C THR A 28 -6.99 1.26 -14.78
N ARG A 29 -7.05 1.34 -16.12
CA ARG A 29 -6.11 2.10 -16.96
C ARG A 29 -6.08 3.59 -16.58
N GLN A 30 -7.23 4.24 -16.47
CA GLN A 30 -7.32 5.65 -16.06
C GLN A 30 -6.84 5.86 -14.63
N GLN A 31 -7.24 4.99 -13.70
CA GLN A 31 -6.85 5.05 -12.29
C GLN A 31 -5.33 4.92 -12.12
N THR A 32 -4.72 3.91 -12.72
CA THR A 32 -3.27 3.68 -12.64
C THR A 32 -2.50 4.86 -13.24
N MET A 33 -2.91 5.35 -14.42
CA MET A 33 -2.24 6.49 -15.06
C MET A 33 -2.40 7.79 -14.28
N GLY A 34 -3.60 8.09 -13.81
CA GLY A 34 -3.85 9.30 -13.02
C GLY A 34 -3.02 9.31 -11.74
N ILE A 35 -3.01 8.20 -10.99
CA ILE A 35 -2.26 8.09 -9.74
C ILE A 35 -0.75 8.27 -9.99
N THR A 36 -0.19 7.61 -11.00
CA THR A 36 1.25 7.71 -11.30
C THR A 36 1.63 9.10 -11.79
N MET A 37 0.80 9.75 -12.61
CA MET A 37 1.01 11.14 -13.02
C MET A 37 0.92 12.13 -11.85
N GLY A 38 -0.02 11.90 -10.92
CA GLY A 38 -0.13 12.70 -9.70
C GLY A 38 1.09 12.57 -8.79
N ALA A 39 1.62 11.36 -8.65
CA ALA A 39 2.86 11.11 -7.91
C ALA A 39 4.08 11.76 -8.58
N LEU A 40 4.16 11.71 -9.92
CA LEU A 40 5.21 12.42 -10.67
C LEU A 40 5.11 13.93 -10.51
N LEU A 41 3.91 14.50 -10.59
CA LEU A 41 3.72 15.93 -10.35
C LEU A 41 4.17 16.32 -8.93
N PHE A 42 3.81 15.52 -7.92
CA PHE A 42 4.31 15.72 -6.56
C PHE A 42 5.84 15.67 -6.51
N ALA A 43 6.46 14.68 -7.15
CA ALA A 43 7.91 14.51 -7.17
C ALA A 43 8.63 15.72 -7.81
N LEU A 44 8.08 16.25 -8.91
CA LEU A 44 8.60 17.46 -9.57
C LEU A 44 8.47 18.70 -8.68
N ILE A 45 7.36 18.85 -7.96
CA ILE A 45 7.19 19.93 -6.99
C ILE A 45 8.20 19.77 -5.85
N ALA A 46 8.33 18.56 -5.30
CA ALA A 46 9.25 18.25 -4.21
C ALA A 46 10.73 18.52 -4.58
N LEU A 47 11.11 18.30 -5.84
CA LEU A 47 12.45 18.64 -6.35
C LEU A 47 12.77 20.13 -6.21
N GLY A 48 11.78 21.02 -6.27
CA GLY A 48 11.97 22.46 -6.04
C GLY A 48 12.29 22.82 -4.59
N PHE A 49 12.04 21.92 -3.64
CA PHE A 49 12.23 22.14 -2.20
C PHE A 49 13.27 21.20 -1.57
N THR A 50 13.82 20.27 -2.35
CA THR A 50 14.77 19.26 -1.89
C THR A 50 16.00 19.26 -2.80
N ALA A 51 17.14 18.87 -2.25
CA ALA A 51 18.39 18.72 -3.01
C ALA A 51 18.79 17.24 -3.03
N PRO A 52 18.10 16.38 -3.81
CA PRO A 52 18.40 14.97 -3.87
C PRO A 52 19.75 14.69 -4.54
N SER A 53 20.44 13.66 -4.08
CA SER A 53 21.70 13.19 -4.67
C SER A 53 21.45 12.07 -5.66
N PHE A 54 21.56 12.37 -6.95
CA PHE A 54 21.34 11.39 -8.01
C PHE A 54 22.62 10.66 -8.38
N SER A 55 22.89 9.55 -7.69
CA SER A 55 23.83 8.54 -8.17
C SER A 55 23.19 7.68 -9.27
N VAL A 56 24.00 7.05 -10.12
CA VAL A 56 23.51 6.09 -11.12
C VAL A 56 22.72 4.96 -10.44
N GLY A 57 23.18 4.49 -9.27
CA GLY A 57 22.49 3.50 -8.47
C GLY A 57 21.10 3.96 -8.03
N THR A 58 20.98 5.18 -7.48
CA THR A 58 19.70 5.76 -7.05
C THR A 58 18.73 5.91 -8.23
N LEU A 59 19.22 6.36 -9.38
CA LEU A 59 18.39 6.54 -10.57
C LEU A 59 17.85 5.20 -11.09
N VAL A 60 18.71 4.19 -11.24
CA VAL A 60 18.31 2.88 -11.77
C VAL A 60 17.41 2.14 -10.78
N ILE A 61 17.82 2.05 -9.51
CA ILE A 61 17.06 1.33 -8.50
C ILE A 61 15.74 2.03 -8.20
N GLY A 62 15.74 3.37 -8.09
CA GLY A 62 14.52 4.15 -7.94
C GLY A 62 13.55 3.92 -9.11
N PHE A 63 14.04 3.97 -10.35
CA PHE A 63 13.22 3.68 -11.52
C PHE A 63 12.61 2.27 -11.47
N LEU A 64 13.42 1.24 -11.18
CA LEU A 64 12.96 -0.14 -11.11
C LEU A 64 11.90 -0.35 -10.03
N THR A 65 12.10 0.22 -8.84
CA THR A 65 11.13 0.11 -7.74
C THR A 65 9.82 0.83 -8.10
N GLY A 66 9.89 1.92 -8.87
CA GLY A 66 8.73 2.58 -9.44
C GLY A 66 7.92 1.67 -10.38
N CYS A 67 8.59 0.89 -11.21
CA CYS A 67 7.95 -0.11 -12.07
C CYS A 67 7.25 -1.21 -11.25
N PHE A 68 7.90 -1.76 -10.23
CA PHE A 68 7.29 -2.75 -9.34
C PHE A 68 6.10 -2.18 -8.57
N TRP A 69 6.19 -0.92 -8.15
CA TRP A 69 5.07 -0.22 -7.54
C TRP A 69 3.89 -0.11 -8.50
N ALA A 70 4.13 0.22 -9.78
CA ALA A 70 3.07 0.31 -10.78
C ALA A 70 2.36 -1.03 -11.00
N VAL A 71 3.11 -2.14 -10.93
CA VAL A 71 2.56 -3.51 -10.92
C VAL A 71 1.62 -3.68 -9.72
N GLY A 72 2.12 -3.39 -8.51
CA GLY A 72 1.34 -3.46 -7.28
C GLY A 72 0.04 -2.67 -7.38
N GLN A 73 0.16 -1.39 -7.74
CA GLN A 73 -0.99 -0.50 -7.84
C GLN A 73 -2.03 -0.95 -8.87
N LEU A 74 -1.61 -1.38 -10.06
CA LEU A 74 -2.54 -1.79 -11.10
C LEU A 74 -3.39 -2.98 -10.65
N PHE A 75 -2.75 -4.03 -10.11
CA PHE A 75 -3.45 -5.22 -9.64
C PHE A 75 -4.26 -4.95 -8.37
N GLN A 76 -3.81 -4.06 -7.47
CA GLN A 76 -4.59 -3.60 -6.32
C GLN A 76 -5.93 -3.01 -6.76
N LEU A 77 -5.91 -2.14 -7.77
CA LEU A 77 -7.10 -1.49 -8.32
C LEU A 77 -8.05 -2.47 -9.01
N GLN A 78 -7.51 -3.50 -9.67
CA GLN A 78 -8.33 -4.59 -10.21
C GLN A 78 -9.00 -5.38 -9.09
N SER A 79 -8.27 -5.69 -8.02
CA SER A 79 -8.83 -6.37 -6.86
C SER A 79 -9.95 -5.57 -6.19
N PHE A 80 -9.85 -4.23 -6.09
CA PHE A 80 -10.93 -3.41 -5.55
C PHE A 80 -12.24 -3.58 -6.31
N LYS A 81 -12.17 -3.74 -7.63
CA LYS A 81 -13.35 -3.97 -8.48
C LYS A 81 -13.92 -5.38 -8.34
N LEU A 82 -13.09 -6.35 -7.97
CA LEU A 82 -13.50 -7.74 -7.80
C LEU A 82 -14.11 -7.99 -6.43
N ILE A 83 -13.48 -7.52 -5.35
CA ILE A 83 -13.84 -7.91 -3.96
C ILE A 83 -14.15 -6.72 -3.03
N GLY A 84 -14.12 -5.49 -3.55
CA GLY A 84 -14.35 -4.27 -2.78
C GLY A 84 -13.12 -3.82 -2.00
N VAL A 85 -13.08 -2.52 -1.66
CA VAL A 85 -12.01 -1.89 -0.87
C VAL A 85 -11.99 -2.46 0.54
N SER A 86 -13.16 -2.69 1.14
CA SER A 86 -13.25 -3.12 2.55
C SER A 86 -12.76 -4.55 2.80
N LYS A 87 -12.72 -5.43 1.79
CA LYS A 87 -12.03 -6.73 1.90
C LYS A 87 -10.59 -6.64 1.43
N ALA A 88 -10.34 -5.99 0.30
CA ALA A 88 -9.01 -5.97 -0.31
C ALA A 88 -7.95 -5.24 0.53
N MET A 89 -8.30 -4.15 1.23
CA MET A 89 -7.33 -3.37 2.00
C MET A 89 -6.71 -4.15 3.17
N PRO A 90 -7.48 -4.74 4.10
CA PRO A 90 -6.89 -5.50 5.21
C PRO A 90 -6.10 -6.71 4.74
N ILE A 91 -6.57 -7.39 3.69
CA ILE A 91 -5.86 -8.53 3.10
C ILE A 91 -4.54 -8.09 2.48
N SER A 92 -4.55 -7.03 1.66
CA SER A 92 -3.34 -6.50 1.00
C SER A 92 -2.31 -6.01 2.01
N THR A 93 -2.75 -5.24 3.02
CA THR A 93 -1.88 -4.78 4.10
C THR A 93 -1.27 -5.97 4.83
N GLY A 94 -2.08 -6.96 5.22
CA GLY A 94 -1.57 -8.16 5.88
C GLY A 94 -0.54 -8.93 5.04
N MET A 95 -0.82 -9.16 3.75
CA MET A 95 0.10 -9.84 2.83
C MET A 95 1.42 -9.08 2.67
N GLN A 96 1.37 -7.75 2.53
CA GLN A 96 2.56 -6.92 2.43
C GLN A 96 3.37 -6.94 3.73
N LEU A 97 2.71 -6.88 4.89
CA LEU A 97 3.37 -6.96 6.20
C LEU A 97 4.08 -8.30 6.38
N VAL A 98 3.39 -9.41 6.08
CA VAL A 98 3.98 -10.76 6.13
C VAL A 98 5.17 -10.85 5.18
N GLY A 99 5.00 -10.47 3.91
CA GLY A 99 6.04 -10.61 2.90
C GLY A 99 7.28 -9.74 3.17
N THR A 100 7.09 -8.47 3.48
CA THR A 100 8.20 -7.55 3.80
C THR A 100 8.95 -7.98 5.07
N THR A 101 8.24 -8.47 6.08
CA THR A 101 8.85 -9.03 7.29
C THR A 101 9.68 -10.28 6.97
N LEU A 102 9.11 -11.25 6.25
CA LEU A 102 9.83 -12.47 5.89
C LEU A 102 11.08 -12.17 5.06
N CYS A 103 10.99 -11.25 4.10
CA CYS A 103 12.17 -10.79 3.35
C CYS A 103 13.19 -10.11 4.27
N GLY A 104 12.76 -9.27 5.22
CA GLY A 104 13.66 -8.64 6.19
C GLY A 104 14.44 -9.64 7.05
N VAL A 105 13.75 -10.68 7.53
CA VAL A 105 14.37 -11.72 8.35
C VAL A 105 15.29 -12.63 7.53
N ILE A 106 14.86 -13.06 6.34
CA ILE A 106 15.60 -14.03 5.54
C ILE A 106 16.78 -13.38 4.80
N LEU A 107 16.57 -12.18 4.22
CA LEU A 107 17.56 -11.53 3.35
C LEU A 107 18.46 -10.57 4.11
N PHE A 108 17.94 -9.89 5.14
CA PHE A 108 18.67 -8.85 5.87
C PHE A 108 18.99 -9.24 7.31
N HIS A 109 18.59 -10.43 7.74
CA HIS A 109 18.83 -10.95 9.08
C HIS A 109 18.37 -9.99 10.20
N GLU A 110 17.22 -9.32 10.00
CA GLU A 110 16.71 -8.29 10.92
C GLU A 110 16.39 -8.80 12.34
N TRP A 111 16.12 -10.11 12.52
CA TRP A 111 15.85 -10.68 13.84
C TRP A 111 17.06 -11.44 14.36
N SER A 112 17.86 -10.78 15.18
CA SER A 112 18.99 -11.38 15.88
C SER A 112 18.65 -11.79 17.32
N GLU A 113 17.68 -11.11 17.94
CA GLU A 113 17.31 -11.33 19.34
C GLU A 113 16.11 -12.27 19.50
N THR A 114 16.13 -13.07 20.56
CA THR A 114 15.04 -14.03 20.86
C THR A 114 13.68 -13.34 20.95
N MET A 115 13.64 -12.13 21.53
CA MET A 115 12.40 -11.36 21.65
C MET A 115 11.85 -10.90 20.29
N GLN A 116 12.73 -10.47 19.37
CA GLN A 116 12.34 -10.08 18.01
C GLN A 116 11.74 -11.28 17.25
N VAL A 117 12.33 -12.47 17.41
CA VAL A 117 11.82 -13.71 16.82
C VAL A 117 10.43 -14.08 17.37
N VAL A 118 10.26 -14.08 18.69
CA VAL A 118 8.97 -14.46 19.32
C VAL A 118 7.86 -13.47 18.96
N LEU A 119 8.13 -12.17 19.09
CA LEU A 119 7.17 -11.13 18.71
C LEU A 119 6.85 -11.19 17.22
N GLY A 120 7.87 -11.40 16.40
CA GLY A 120 7.77 -11.53 14.96
C GLY A 120 6.85 -12.66 14.52
N PHE A 121 7.08 -13.89 14.98
CA PHE A 121 6.22 -15.02 14.66
C PHE A 121 4.80 -14.87 15.20
N THR A 122 4.65 -14.29 16.40
CA THR A 122 3.32 -13.99 16.96
C THR A 122 2.58 -12.99 16.08
N ALA A 123 3.26 -11.93 15.64
CA ALA A 123 2.69 -10.93 14.75
C ALA A 123 2.28 -11.53 13.40
N LEU A 124 3.10 -12.40 12.81
CA LEU A 124 2.77 -13.12 11.58
C LEU A 124 1.52 -13.99 11.75
N ALA A 125 1.38 -14.70 12.88
CA ALA A 125 0.18 -15.48 13.16
C ALA A 125 -1.07 -14.59 13.25
N LEU A 126 -1.00 -13.46 13.95
CA LEU A 126 -2.11 -12.48 14.02
C LEU A 126 -2.47 -11.94 12.64
N LEU A 127 -1.49 -11.58 11.82
CA LEU A 127 -1.69 -11.09 10.45
C LEU A 127 -2.41 -12.14 9.61
N ILE A 128 -1.93 -13.40 9.62
CA ILE A 128 -2.53 -14.49 8.86
C ILE A 128 -3.98 -14.72 9.29
N ILE A 129 -4.26 -14.82 10.59
CA ILE A 129 -5.62 -14.99 11.11
C ILE A 129 -6.50 -13.79 10.73
N GLY A 130 -5.98 -12.57 10.84
CA GLY A 130 -6.71 -11.35 10.46
C GLY A 130 -7.07 -11.30 8.98
N ILE A 131 -6.15 -11.71 8.11
CA ILE A 131 -6.38 -11.86 6.67
C ILE A 131 -7.49 -12.88 6.40
N PHE A 132 -7.43 -14.06 7.04
CA PHE A 132 -8.46 -15.09 6.88
C PHE A 132 -9.84 -14.58 7.29
N LEU A 133 -9.94 -13.90 8.43
CA LEU A 133 -11.22 -13.37 8.92
C LEU A 133 -11.77 -12.26 8.01
N THR A 134 -10.92 -11.35 7.54
CA THR A 134 -11.37 -10.28 6.62
C THR A 134 -11.77 -10.81 5.23
N SER A 135 -11.27 -11.97 4.83
CA SER A 135 -11.66 -12.64 3.58
C SER A 135 -13.02 -13.34 3.62
N TYR A 136 -13.62 -13.51 4.81
CA TYR A 136 -14.88 -14.22 4.99
C TYR A 136 -16.01 -13.64 4.13
N ALA A 137 -16.83 -14.52 3.57
CA ALA A 137 -18.02 -14.18 2.78
C ALA A 137 -19.17 -15.14 3.13
N GLU A 138 -20.33 -14.60 3.53
CA GLU A 138 -21.44 -15.42 4.05
C GLU A 138 -22.22 -16.16 2.95
N LYS A 139 -22.23 -15.65 1.71
CA LYS A 139 -22.91 -16.29 0.59
C LYS A 139 -21.93 -16.95 -0.39
N LYS A 140 -22.04 -18.27 -0.55
CA LYS A 140 -21.65 -18.98 -1.78
C LYS A 140 -22.79 -18.87 -2.81
N GLU A 141 -23.01 -17.68 -3.37
CA GLU A 141 -23.88 -17.50 -4.56
C GLU A 141 -22.99 -16.92 -5.66
N ASP A 142 -22.74 -17.67 -6.76
CA ASP A 142 -22.06 -17.32 -8.03
C ASP A 142 -20.74 -16.50 -8.03
N GLY A 143 -20.29 -15.98 -6.90
CA GLY A 143 -19.16 -15.06 -6.75
C GLY A 143 -17.94 -15.67 -6.08
N ALA A 144 -17.92 -16.98 -5.81
CA ALA A 144 -16.75 -17.67 -5.28
C ALA A 144 -15.55 -17.56 -6.24
N ASP A 145 -15.82 -17.64 -7.54
CA ASP A 145 -14.82 -17.43 -8.60
C ASP A 145 -14.31 -15.99 -8.60
N GLN A 146 -15.18 -15.00 -8.38
CA GLN A 146 -14.80 -13.59 -8.27
C GLN A 146 -13.95 -13.29 -7.03
N LEU A 147 -14.28 -13.91 -5.88
CA LEU A 147 -13.46 -13.82 -4.66
C LEU A 147 -12.08 -14.42 -4.90
N SER A 148 -12.00 -15.63 -5.45
CA SER A 148 -10.73 -16.31 -5.74
C SER A 148 -9.87 -15.50 -6.70
N LYS A 149 -10.46 -15.00 -7.80
CA LYS A 149 -9.79 -14.11 -8.76
C LYS A 149 -9.31 -12.83 -8.09
N GLY A 150 -10.13 -12.22 -7.24
CA GLY A 150 -9.77 -11.03 -6.47
C GLY A 150 -8.56 -11.27 -5.58
N LEU A 151 -8.56 -12.36 -4.81
CA LEU A 151 -7.45 -12.74 -3.93
C LEU A 151 -6.17 -13.06 -4.72
N PHE A 152 -6.27 -13.76 -5.85
CA PHE A 152 -5.12 -14.06 -6.71
C PHE A 152 -4.50 -12.77 -7.28
N VAL A 153 -5.33 -11.88 -7.82
CA VAL A 153 -4.91 -10.56 -8.30
C VAL A 153 -4.28 -9.74 -7.18
N LEU A 154 -4.84 -9.81 -5.97
CA LEU A 154 -4.30 -9.13 -4.79
C LEU A 154 -2.94 -9.69 -4.37
N ALA A 155 -2.71 -11.00 -4.49
CA ALA A 155 -1.40 -11.59 -4.21
C ALA A 155 -0.33 -11.07 -5.19
N ILE A 156 -0.65 -10.95 -6.49
CA ILE A 156 0.24 -10.32 -7.48
C ILE A 156 0.52 -8.86 -7.12
N SER A 157 -0.53 -8.13 -6.71
CA SER A 157 -0.39 -6.75 -6.21
C SER A 157 0.60 -6.68 -5.05
N SER A 158 0.41 -7.51 -4.03
CA SER A 158 1.26 -7.56 -2.85
C SER A 158 2.70 -7.90 -3.21
N LEU A 159 2.96 -8.82 -4.14
CA LEU A 159 4.32 -9.12 -4.61
C LEU A 159 4.99 -7.90 -5.25
N GLY A 160 4.26 -7.11 -6.05
CA GLY A 160 4.76 -5.85 -6.60
C GLY A 160 5.12 -4.85 -5.49
N TYR A 161 4.27 -4.71 -4.47
CA TYR A 161 4.55 -3.83 -3.35
C TYR A 161 5.74 -4.29 -2.48
N ILE A 162 5.77 -5.58 -2.13
CA ILE A 162 6.88 -6.17 -1.37
C ILE A 162 8.20 -5.97 -2.13
N SER A 163 8.21 -6.22 -3.45
CA SER A 163 9.41 -6.07 -4.27
C SER A 163 9.95 -4.64 -4.24
N TYR A 164 9.10 -3.62 -4.38
CA TYR A 164 9.58 -2.24 -4.32
C TYR A 164 10.22 -1.92 -2.96
N VAL A 165 9.60 -2.35 -1.85
CA VAL A 165 10.09 -2.08 -0.50
C VAL A 165 11.42 -2.77 -0.25
N VAL A 166 11.49 -4.07 -0.55
CA VAL A 166 12.66 -4.91 -0.30
C VAL A 166 13.85 -4.48 -1.15
N ILE A 167 13.64 -4.08 -2.41
CA ILE A 167 14.72 -3.60 -3.28
C ILE A 167 15.27 -2.26 -2.77
N ILE A 168 14.42 -1.28 -2.42
CA ILE A 168 14.89 -0.01 -1.84
C ILE A 168 15.72 -0.26 -0.58
N GLN A 169 15.23 -1.15 0.30
CA GLN A 169 15.92 -1.51 1.52
C GLN A 169 17.26 -2.19 1.27
N GLY A 170 17.30 -3.20 0.39
CA GLY A 170 18.50 -4.00 0.12
C GLY A 170 19.63 -3.23 -0.55
N PHE A 171 19.30 -2.21 -1.36
CA PHE A 171 20.29 -1.31 -1.96
C PHE A 171 20.57 -0.07 -1.11
N HIS A 172 19.99 0.03 0.09
CA HIS A 172 20.13 1.16 1.01
C HIS A 172 19.89 2.52 0.35
N ILE A 173 18.89 2.59 -0.54
CA ILE A 173 18.56 3.82 -1.24
C ILE A 173 17.86 4.78 -0.28
N ASN A 174 18.34 6.01 -0.19
CA ASN A 174 17.68 7.06 0.57
C ASN A 174 16.30 7.37 -0.05
N GLY A 175 15.25 7.31 0.78
CA GLY A 175 13.89 7.51 0.33
C GLY A 175 13.60 8.87 -0.30
N TRP A 176 14.34 9.93 0.07
CA TRP A 176 14.20 11.26 -0.53
C TRP A 176 14.80 11.32 -1.94
N ASP A 177 15.95 10.66 -2.15
CA ASP A 177 16.62 10.61 -3.46
C ASP A 177 15.84 9.72 -4.44
N ALA A 178 15.11 8.72 -3.92
CA ALA A 178 14.30 7.81 -4.73
C ALA A 178 13.02 8.44 -5.29
N ILE A 179 12.47 9.51 -4.69
CA ILE A 179 11.12 10.02 -5.02
C ILE A 179 10.95 10.28 -6.52
N LEU A 180 11.87 11.04 -7.13
CA LEU A 180 11.79 11.39 -8.54
C LEU A 180 12.01 10.20 -9.49
N PRO A 181 13.14 9.45 -9.42
CA PRO A 181 13.34 8.31 -10.31
C PRO A 181 12.24 7.24 -10.14
N GLN A 182 11.74 7.05 -8.92
CA GLN A 182 10.62 6.16 -8.64
C GLN A 182 9.32 6.64 -9.29
N ALA A 183 8.99 7.92 -9.19
CA ALA A 183 7.79 8.45 -9.86
C ALA A 183 7.88 8.34 -11.39
N VAL A 184 9.07 8.52 -11.98
CA VAL A 184 9.29 8.26 -13.42
C VAL A 184 9.06 6.78 -13.74
N GLY A 185 9.64 5.87 -12.96
CA GLY A 185 9.43 4.43 -13.10
C GLY A 185 7.96 4.02 -12.98
N MET A 186 7.23 4.62 -12.04
CA MET A 186 5.79 4.40 -11.87
C MET A 186 5.01 4.79 -13.14
N VAL A 187 5.27 5.96 -13.72
CA VAL A 187 4.58 6.43 -14.94
C VAL A 187 4.94 5.55 -16.13
N ILE A 188 6.22 5.23 -16.35
CA ILE A 188 6.64 4.37 -17.46
C ILE A 188 6.08 2.96 -17.30
N GLY A 189 6.15 2.37 -16.10
CA GLY A 189 5.55 1.07 -15.79
C GLY A 189 4.05 1.06 -16.06
N ALA A 190 3.32 2.09 -15.62
CA ALA A 190 1.89 2.22 -15.89
C ALA A 190 1.58 2.38 -17.40
N LEU A 191 2.40 3.13 -18.15
CA LEU A 191 2.24 3.29 -19.60
C LEU A 191 2.40 1.97 -20.34
N LEU A 192 3.39 1.16 -19.97
CA LEU A 192 3.65 -0.15 -20.58
C LEU A 192 2.54 -1.16 -20.23
N MET A 193 2.23 -1.30 -18.94
CA MET A 193 1.22 -2.27 -18.48
C MET A 193 -0.19 -1.95 -18.99
N THR A 194 -0.50 -0.67 -19.18
CA THR A 194 -1.80 -0.26 -19.70
C THR A 194 -1.78 0.02 -21.21
N GLN A 195 -0.75 -0.41 -21.95
CA GLN A 195 -0.63 -0.09 -23.39
C GLN A 195 -1.75 -0.75 -24.21
N LYS A 196 -2.03 -2.01 -23.91
CA LYS A 196 -3.09 -2.80 -24.56
C LYS A 196 -4.39 -2.56 -23.80
N GLY A 197 -5.24 -1.70 -24.34
CA GLY A 197 -6.55 -1.37 -23.78
C GLY A 197 -7.36 -0.55 -24.77
N VAL A 198 -8.67 -0.76 -24.79
CA VAL A 198 -9.57 -0.09 -25.74
C VAL A 198 -10.02 1.27 -25.19
N GLU A 199 -10.00 1.44 -23.87
CA GLU A 199 -10.49 2.64 -23.22
C GLU A 199 -9.48 3.77 -23.28
N LYS A 200 -9.96 5.00 -23.50
CA LYS A 200 -9.11 6.19 -23.54
C LYS A 200 -8.34 6.35 -22.22
N ARG A 201 -7.03 6.41 -22.36
CA ARG A 201 -6.08 6.52 -21.24
C ARG A 201 -6.15 7.87 -20.55
N PHE A 202 -6.20 8.95 -21.33
CA PHE A 202 -6.17 10.32 -20.83
C PHE A 202 -7.54 10.96 -21.02
N THR A 203 -8.21 11.20 -19.92
CA THR A 203 -9.55 11.79 -19.87
C THR A 203 -9.63 12.76 -18.68
N GLY A 204 -10.69 13.56 -18.59
CA GLY A 204 -10.94 14.40 -17.41
C GLY A 204 -10.95 13.61 -16.09
N LYS A 205 -11.43 12.35 -16.11
CA LYS A 205 -11.32 11.47 -14.93
C LYS A 205 -9.88 11.17 -14.55
N THR A 206 -9.01 10.98 -15.54
CA THR A 206 -7.57 10.71 -15.31
C THR A 206 -6.90 11.90 -14.60
N ALA A 207 -7.29 13.13 -14.95
CA ALA A 207 -6.83 14.34 -14.26
C ALA A 207 -7.29 14.37 -12.79
N TRP A 208 -8.57 14.06 -12.51
CA TRP A 208 -9.04 13.93 -11.13
C TRP A 208 -8.32 12.82 -10.34
N LEU A 209 -7.92 11.75 -11.01
CA LEU A 209 -7.16 10.66 -10.43
C LEU A 209 -5.69 11.00 -10.10
N MET A 210 -5.20 12.18 -10.51
CA MET A 210 -3.93 12.72 -10.01
C MET A 210 -3.98 13.07 -8.53
N LEU A 211 -5.16 13.40 -7.99
CA LEU A 211 -5.32 13.71 -6.56
C LEU A 211 -4.93 12.52 -5.67
N PRO A 212 -5.45 11.30 -5.86
CA PRO A 212 -4.94 10.11 -5.19
C PRO A 212 -3.43 9.87 -5.34
N GLY A 213 -2.85 10.19 -6.50
CA GLY A 213 -1.40 10.15 -6.71
C GLY A 213 -0.63 11.11 -5.80
N PHE A 214 -1.14 12.33 -5.68
CA PHE A 214 -0.61 13.34 -4.77
C PHE A 214 -0.75 12.90 -3.31
N ILE A 215 -1.90 12.35 -2.93
CA ILE A 215 -2.15 11.80 -1.58
C ILE A 215 -1.13 10.69 -1.26
N TRP A 216 -0.88 9.78 -2.20
CA TRP A 216 0.10 8.71 -2.03
C TRP A 216 1.51 9.24 -1.82
N ALA A 217 1.95 10.16 -2.69
CA ALA A 217 3.30 10.73 -2.63
C ALA A 217 3.51 11.60 -1.38
N ALA A 218 2.50 12.38 -0.99
CA ALA A 218 2.49 13.11 0.28
C ALA A 218 2.55 12.16 1.48
N GLY A 219 1.86 11.01 1.43
CA GLY A 219 1.94 9.98 2.46
C GLY A 219 3.35 9.37 2.58
N ASN A 220 4.04 9.14 1.46
CA ASN A 220 5.43 8.69 1.47
C ASN A 220 6.36 9.75 2.06
N ALA A 221 6.25 11.02 1.65
CA ALA A 221 7.05 12.10 2.22
C ALA A 221 6.79 12.27 3.73
N ALA A 222 5.52 12.20 4.16
CA ALA A 222 5.14 12.24 5.56
C ALA A 222 5.71 11.04 6.33
N MET A 223 5.75 9.85 5.74
CA MET A 223 6.36 8.67 6.33
C MET A 223 7.87 8.84 6.52
N LEU A 224 8.58 9.34 5.50
CA LEU A 224 10.02 9.62 5.62
C LEU A 224 10.32 10.61 6.74
N TYR A 225 9.46 11.61 6.91
CA TYR A 225 9.59 12.58 7.99
C TYR A 225 9.22 11.99 9.35
N ALA A 226 8.11 11.24 9.45
CA ALA A 226 7.66 10.58 10.67
C ALA A 226 8.73 9.60 11.22
N ASN A 227 9.35 8.82 10.34
CA ASN A 227 10.40 7.88 10.73
C ASN A 227 11.61 8.57 11.38
N ARG A 228 11.93 9.82 11.01
CA ARG A 228 12.97 10.62 11.67
C ARG A 228 12.56 11.09 13.06
N LEU A 229 11.27 11.29 13.30
CA LEU A 229 10.74 11.85 14.54
C LEU A 229 10.43 10.81 15.62
N VAL A 230 9.85 9.66 15.23
CA VAL A 230 9.38 8.62 16.16
C VAL A 230 10.12 7.29 15.99
N GLY A 231 11.08 7.21 15.07
CA GLY A 231 11.73 5.97 14.66
C GLY A 231 10.90 5.19 13.65
N VAL A 232 11.56 4.33 12.87
CA VAL A 232 10.94 3.50 11.82
C VAL A 232 9.90 2.56 12.41
N ALA A 233 10.20 1.93 13.55
CA ALA A 233 9.29 1.06 14.29
C ALA A 233 7.94 1.73 14.58
N THR A 234 7.96 2.86 15.29
CA THR A 234 6.76 3.58 15.69
C THR A 234 6.03 4.20 14.50
N GLY A 235 6.76 4.80 13.56
CA GLY A 235 6.18 5.43 12.37
C GLY A 235 5.45 4.42 11.49
N PHE A 236 6.06 3.25 11.30
CA PHE A 236 5.47 2.14 10.58
C PHE A 236 4.20 1.63 11.27
N SER A 237 4.25 1.35 12.57
CA SER A 237 3.10 0.89 13.35
C SER A 237 1.91 1.84 13.25
N LEU A 238 2.16 3.15 13.39
CA LEU A 238 1.11 4.17 13.29
C LEU A 238 0.51 4.24 11.89
N SER A 239 1.32 4.06 10.83
CA SER A 239 0.82 4.09 9.45
C SER A 239 -0.17 2.95 9.14
N GLN A 240 -0.05 1.79 9.81
CA GLN A 240 -0.93 0.65 9.57
C GLN A 240 -2.37 0.92 9.98
N LEU A 241 -2.62 1.92 10.83
CA LEU A 241 -3.97 2.37 11.18
C LEU A 241 -4.78 2.86 9.97
N GLY A 242 -4.13 3.20 8.85
CA GLY A 242 -4.80 3.53 7.59
C GLY A 242 -5.69 2.40 7.06
N VAL A 243 -5.41 1.14 7.42
CA VAL A 243 -6.25 0.00 7.07
C VAL A 243 -7.65 0.10 7.68
N VAL A 244 -7.77 0.66 8.88
CA VAL A 244 -9.06 0.88 9.57
C VAL A 244 -9.88 1.89 8.77
N ILE A 245 -9.26 3.01 8.37
CA ILE A 245 -9.89 4.10 7.63
C ILE A 245 -10.42 3.59 6.29
N SER A 246 -9.56 2.91 5.53
CA SER A 246 -9.92 2.38 4.22
C SER A 246 -11.02 1.30 4.30
N THR A 247 -10.97 0.45 5.32
CA THR A 247 -11.96 -0.62 5.51
C THR A 247 -13.33 -0.07 5.90
N LEU A 248 -13.40 0.74 6.95
CA LEU A 248 -14.65 1.33 7.42
C LEU A 248 -15.19 2.32 6.39
N GLY A 249 -14.32 3.10 5.75
CA GLY A 249 -14.68 3.99 4.66
C GLY A 249 -15.22 3.24 3.44
N GLY A 250 -14.71 2.06 3.12
CA GLY A 250 -15.29 1.21 2.08
C GLY A 250 -16.72 0.78 2.40
N ILE A 251 -16.99 0.40 3.66
CA ILE A 251 -18.35 0.00 4.09
C ILE A 251 -19.30 1.20 4.10
N ILE A 252 -18.88 2.30 4.73
CA ILE A 252 -19.77 3.44 5.03
C ILE A 252 -19.86 4.42 3.85
N LEU A 253 -18.72 4.81 3.26
CA LEU A 253 -18.66 5.89 2.26
C LEU A 253 -18.82 5.39 0.82
N LEU A 254 -18.41 4.14 0.54
CA LEU A 254 -18.61 3.52 -0.78
C LEU A 254 -19.88 2.67 -0.83
N GLY A 255 -20.56 2.46 0.31
CA GLY A 255 -21.80 1.71 0.38
C GLY A 255 -21.63 0.21 0.10
N GLU A 256 -20.46 -0.35 0.39
CA GLU A 256 -20.20 -1.79 0.18
C GLU A 256 -21.11 -2.62 1.09
N LYS A 257 -22.10 -3.27 0.48
CA LYS A 257 -23.07 -4.10 1.20
C LYS A 257 -22.38 -5.32 1.79
N LYS A 258 -22.54 -5.50 3.10
CA LYS A 258 -22.09 -6.68 3.83
C LYS A 258 -23.17 -7.14 4.78
N THR A 259 -23.19 -8.44 5.00
CA THR A 259 -23.99 -9.03 6.07
C THR A 259 -23.45 -8.63 7.44
N LYS A 260 -24.30 -8.70 8.48
CA LYS A 260 -23.87 -8.42 9.86
C LYS A 260 -22.70 -9.32 10.30
N LYS A 261 -22.69 -10.58 9.85
CA LYS A 261 -21.58 -11.50 10.13
C LYS A 261 -20.31 -11.07 9.42
N GLU A 262 -20.35 -10.78 8.12
CA GLU A 262 -19.17 -10.30 7.40
C GLU A 262 -18.58 -9.03 8.02
N ILE A 263 -19.42 -8.08 8.46
CA ILE A 263 -18.94 -6.87 9.14
C ILE A 263 -18.18 -7.24 10.43
N SER A 264 -18.72 -8.15 11.24
CA SER A 264 -18.07 -8.59 12.49
C SER A 264 -16.71 -9.25 12.21
N PHE A 265 -16.64 -10.14 11.22
CA PHE A 265 -15.39 -10.80 10.79
C PHE A 265 -14.36 -9.80 10.25
N VAL A 266 -14.81 -8.83 9.44
CA VAL A 266 -13.94 -7.76 8.91
C VAL A 266 -13.39 -6.89 10.03
N ILE A 267 -14.21 -6.47 11.00
CA ILE A 267 -13.77 -5.66 12.14
C ILE A 267 -12.72 -6.42 12.97
N PHE A 268 -13.02 -7.66 13.35
CA PHE A 268 -12.07 -8.45 14.14
C PHE A 268 -10.78 -8.73 13.37
N GLY A 269 -10.87 -9.05 12.08
CA GLY A 269 -9.69 -9.24 11.24
C GLY A 269 -8.84 -7.99 11.09
N VAL A 270 -9.46 -6.80 10.95
CA VAL A 270 -8.75 -5.51 10.95
C VAL A 270 -8.02 -5.28 12.28
N ILE A 271 -8.65 -5.57 13.42
CA ILE A 271 -8.01 -5.45 14.74
C ILE A 271 -6.76 -6.33 14.81
N LEU A 272 -6.84 -7.58 14.36
CA LEU A 272 -5.69 -8.48 14.32
C LEU A 272 -4.59 -8.00 13.38
N VAL A 273 -4.94 -7.48 12.19
CA VAL A 273 -3.97 -6.95 11.24
C VAL A 273 -3.25 -5.73 11.80
N VAL A 274 -3.97 -4.83 12.46
CA VAL A 274 -3.38 -3.66 13.13
C VAL A 274 -2.48 -4.10 14.29
N ALA A 275 -2.94 -5.02 15.15
CA ALA A 275 -2.15 -5.54 16.26
C ALA A 275 -0.85 -6.20 15.76
N GLY A 276 -0.95 -7.06 14.74
CA GLY A 276 0.21 -7.68 14.11
C GLY A 276 1.15 -6.65 13.47
N GLY A 277 0.63 -5.65 12.76
CA GLY A 277 1.44 -4.56 12.19
C GLY A 277 2.19 -3.75 13.25
N ILE A 278 1.54 -3.49 14.40
CA ILE A 278 2.18 -2.81 15.54
C ILE A 278 3.30 -3.68 16.11
N MET A 279 3.06 -4.98 16.30
CA MET A 279 4.06 -5.91 16.81
C MET A 279 5.26 -6.04 15.87
N ILE A 280 5.03 -6.12 14.55
CA ILE A 280 6.12 -6.09 13.56
C ILE A 280 6.94 -4.82 13.67
N GLY A 281 6.30 -3.65 13.80
CA GLY A 281 7.03 -2.40 13.99
C GLY A 281 7.96 -2.46 15.20
N ILE A 282 7.52 -3.03 16.33
CA ILE A 282 8.34 -3.18 17.54
C ILE A 282 9.56 -4.09 17.29
N THR A 283 9.46 -5.10 16.42
CA THR A 283 10.62 -5.96 16.08
C THR A 283 11.73 -5.24 15.30
N LYS A 284 11.46 -4.05 14.75
CA LYS A 284 12.43 -3.24 13.99
C LYS A 284 13.17 -2.20 14.85
N GLN A 285 13.04 -2.29 16.17
CA GLN A 285 13.91 -1.60 17.13
C GLN A 285 15.14 -2.45 17.39
#